data_AF-A0A1E4JV45-F1
#
_entry.id   AF-A0A1E4JV45-F1
#
_cell.length_a   1.000
_cell.length_b   1.000
_cell.length_c   1.000
_cell.angle_alpha   90.00
_cell.angle_beta   90.00
_cell.angle_gamma   90.00
#
_symmetry.space_group_name_H-M   'P 1'
#
loop_
_entity.id
_entity.type
_entity.pdbx_description
1 polymer ?
#
loop_
_entity_poly.entity_id
_entity_poly.type
_entity_poly.pdbx_seq_one_letter_code
_entity_poly.pdbx_strand_id
1 'polypeptide(L)'
;MGTWSLLSQCLDHLRRAPSRGFDWYARCPYLALLIMKWAAELWREGEQRRASEDADFAFILQAIWDAGGQLLQQQVPSIMLRRLAFQQVWYQTTFDIGGIPRQALLFCELMVDTPPVRAFAEERGLEPRHFMRQLTQMTFQMGEICGLPELRMFQAAPGADDAHHRSLFVPFVVLDLPAMHRRAQELAAYGTPREVELCEQTFLIRSPFLETERGAECVHPHVFFQTAATLFYDVLRERDANQFMRYFGPAFQVYVERVLAELPYRLICEDALSAMLVGQGKCVDFAVVSDEALLLLDSKGIEGHYNERYHNLSEVLTPLLKTSALHAADQAVETVRRLPDELRRPLTVFLCVSYKQLNVGSGTALRDLTLGTAEWDAPRWNEPALPPENLFTVSIAELEHLCAVLRSGVPLVDVLQRILACNEVAESKALLLGQHLVGYGVSQVPDCARAAISRVCQTP
;
A
#
# COMPACT_ATOMS: atom_id res chain seq x y z
N MET A 1 21.87 -20.02 -26.66
CA MET A 1 21.77 -20.47 -25.25
C MET A 1 21.63 -19.22 -24.41
N GLY A 2 20.47 -18.96 -23.83
CA GLY A 2 20.16 -17.68 -23.22
C GLY A 2 20.13 -17.79 -21.69
N THR A 3 20.98 -17.00 -21.03
CA THR A 3 21.07 -16.85 -19.56
C THR A 3 19.72 -16.47 -18.93
N TRP A 4 18.76 -16.00 -19.74
CA TRP A 4 17.45 -15.53 -19.35
C TRP A 4 16.28 -16.49 -19.64
N SER A 5 16.49 -17.70 -20.17
CA SER A 5 15.39 -18.41 -20.87
C SER A 5 14.06 -18.56 -20.09
N LEU A 6 14.09 -18.89 -18.80
CA LEU A 6 12.87 -18.99 -17.98
C LEU A 6 12.33 -17.60 -17.58
N LEU A 7 13.22 -16.64 -17.31
CA LEU A 7 12.85 -15.25 -17.01
C LEU A 7 12.20 -14.57 -18.22
N SER A 8 12.72 -14.82 -19.44
CA SER A 8 12.14 -14.36 -20.70
C SER A 8 10.73 -14.93 -20.90
N GLN A 9 10.52 -16.22 -20.65
CA GLN A 9 9.18 -16.81 -20.71
C GLN A 9 8.21 -16.20 -19.69
N CYS A 10 8.69 -15.90 -18.47
CA CYS A 10 7.87 -15.19 -17.48
C CYS A 10 7.48 -13.78 -17.98
N LEU A 11 8.42 -13.04 -18.57
CA LEU A 11 8.16 -11.73 -19.15
C LEU A 11 7.15 -11.80 -20.31
N ASP A 12 7.31 -12.77 -21.21
CA ASP A 12 6.38 -12.99 -22.32
C ASP A 12 4.97 -13.35 -21.81
N HIS A 13 4.87 -14.22 -20.81
CA HIS A 13 3.60 -14.59 -20.16
C HIS A 13 2.89 -13.38 -19.54
N LEU A 14 3.64 -12.55 -18.80
CA LEU A 14 3.11 -11.36 -18.13
C LEU A 14 2.62 -10.30 -19.11
N ARG A 15 3.31 -10.13 -20.25
CA ARG A 15 3.03 -9.06 -21.22
C ARG A 15 2.08 -9.45 -22.35
N ARG A 16 1.79 -10.75 -22.51
CA ARG A 16 0.86 -11.24 -23.53
C ARG A 16 -0.52 -10.60 -23.40
N ALA A 17 -1.16 -10.32 -24.54
CA ALA A 17 -2.53 -9.81 -24.56
C ALA A 17 -3.57 -10.90 -24.16
N PRO A 18 -4.64 -10.55 -23.43
CA PRO A 18 -4.91 -9.24 -22.83
C PRO A 18 -3.99 -8.95 -21.63
N SER A 19 -3.54 -7.71 -21.48
CA SER A 19 -2.57 -7.26 -20.46
C SER A 19 -3.21 -6.54 -19.27
N ARG A 20 -4.55 -6.61 -19.14
CA ARG A 20 -5.30 -5.97 -18.05
C ARG A 20 -6.60 -6.71 -17.77
N GLY A 21 -7.21 -6.39 -16.64
CA GLY A 21 -8.51 -6.93 -16.23
C GLY A 21 -8.46 -8.40 -15.84
N PHE A 22 -9.65 -8.98 -15.69
CA PHE A 22 -9.80 -10.36 -15.21
C PHE A 22 -9.09 -11.38 -16.10
N ASP A 23 -9.11 -11.22 -17.42
CA ASP A 23 -8.45 -12.17 -18.34
C ASP A 23 -6.92 -12.20 -18.21
N TRP A 24 -6.31 -11.07 -17.81
CA TRP A 24 -4.88 -11.05 -17.46
C TRP A 24 -4.64 -11.73 -16.12
N TYR A 25 -5.45 -11.37 -15.12
CA TYR A 25 -5.36 -11.91 -13.77
C TYR A 25 -5.58 -13.44 -13.72
N ALA A 26 -6.52 -13.97 -14.50
CA ALA A 26 -6.83 -15.40 -14.59
C ALA A 26 -5.64 -16.25 -15.06
N ARG A 27 -4.62 -15.65 -15.68
CA ARG A 27 -3.36 -16.31 -16.04
C ARG A 27 -2.34 -16.39 -14.91
N CYS A 28 -2.75 -16.05 -13.69
CA CYS A 28 -1.96 -16.16 -12.47
C CYS A 28 -0.60 -15.43 -12.55
N PRO A 29 -0.59 -14.11 -12.86
CA PRO A 29 0.66 -13.35 -13.03
C PRO A 29 1.57 -13.37 -11.79
N TYR A 30 0.95 -13.50 -10.61
CA TYR A 30 1.66 -13.64 -9.34
C TYR A 30 2.54 -14.90 -9.26
N LEU A 31 2.16 -15.99 -9.93
CA LEU A 31 2.98 -17.19 -10.00
C LEU A 31 4.19 -16.99 -10.92
N ALA A 32 4.01 -16.33 -12.07
CA ALA A 32 5.13 -15.99 -12.95
C ALA A 32 6.15 -15.10 -12.24
N LEU A 33 5.68 -14.13 -11.45
CA LEU A 33 6.56 -13.25 -10.65
C LEU A 33 7.29 -14.00 -9.52
N LEU A 34 6.68 -15.04 -8.94
CA LEU A 34 7.35 -15.93 -7.99
C LEU A 34 8.39 -16.81 -8.68
N ILE A 35 8.07 -17.36 -9.86
CA ILE A 35 9.03 -18.12 -10.68
C ILE A 35 10.24 -17.24 -11.00
N MET A 36 10.04 -15.96 -11.31
CA MET A 36 11.14 -15.01 -11.52
C MET A 36 12.02 -14.86 -10.28
N LYS A 37 11.45 -14.78 -9.06
CA LYS A 37 12.20 -14.74 -7.79
C LYS A 37 13.07 -15.99 -7.65
N TRP A 38 12.50 -17.18 -7.79
CA TRP A 38 13.23 -18.44 -7.66
C TRP A 38 14.28 -18.65 -8.75
N ALA A 39 13.98 -18.25 -9.99
CA ALA A 39 14.93 -18.32 -11.10
C ALA A 39 16.14 -17.41 -10.84
N ALA A 40 15.92 -16.19 -10.33
CA ALA A 40 16.99 -15.29 -9.95
C ALA A 40 17.77 -15.80 -8.73
N GLU A 41 17.11 -16.32 -7.71
CA GLU A 41 17.77 -16.92 -6.54
C GLU A 41 18.71 -18.05 -6.96
N LEU A 42 18.25 -18.93 -7.84
CA LEU A 42 19.01 -20.08 -8.31
C LEU A 42 20.06 -19.72 -9.36
N TRP A 43 20.06 -18.50 -9.90
CA TRP A 43 20.99 -18.10 -10.96
C TRP A 43 22.46 -18.23 -10.52
N ARG A 44 23.34 -18.56 -11.48
CA ARG A 44 24.79 -18.66 -11.28
C ARG A 44 25.50 -18.03 -12.47
N GLU A 45 26.49 -17.20 -12.18
CA GLU A 45 27.29 -16.55 -13.20
C GLU A 45 28.07 -17.57 -14.04
N GLY A 46 28.05 -17.40 -15.37
CA GLY A 46 28.74 -18.29 -16.31
C GLY A 46 28.10 -19.68 -16.52
N GLU A 47 27.03 -20.02 -15.79
CA GLU A 47 26.35 -21.31 -15.95
C GLU A 47 25.49 -21.33 -17.22
N GLN A 48 25.82 -22.23 -18.16
CA GLN A 48 25.00 -22.45 -19.35
C GLN A 48 23.84 -23.38 -19.01
N ARG A 49 22.63 -22.83 -18.96
CA ARG A 49 21.40 -23.60 -18.77
C ARG A 49 20.78 -23.95 -20.12
N ARG A 50 20.09 -25.10 -20.18
CA ARG A 50 19.23 -25.42 -21.33
C ARG A 50 18.17 -24.32 -21.47
N ALA A 51 17.79 -24.02 -22.71
CA ALA A 51 16.64 -23.15 -22.92
C ALA A 51 15.39 -23.82 -22.33
N SER A 52 14.57 -23.03 -21.65
CA SER A 52 13.25 -23.45 -21.20
C SER A 52 12.35 -23.67 -22.42
N GLU A 53 11.57 -24.75 -22.42
CA GLU A 53 10.50 -24.98 -23.38
C GLU A 53 9.16 -24.52 -22.79
N ASP A 54 8.15 -24.29 -23.63
CA ASP A 54 6.82 -23.87 -23.14
C ASP A 54 6.21 -24.92 -22.19
N ALA A 55 6.51 -26.20 -22.42
CA ALA A 55 6.09 -27.30 -21.57
C ALA A 55 6.73 -27.24 -20.17
N ASP A 56 7.99 -26.80 -20.07
CA ASP A 56 8.67 -26.64 -18.78
C ASP A 56 8.02 -25.55 -17.95
N PHE A 57 7.75 -24.39 -18.55
CA PHE A 57 7.09 -23.28 -17.87
C PHE A 57 5.68 -23.65 -17.44
N ALA A 58 4.89 -24.28 -18.32
CA ALA A 58 3.55 -24.74 -17.99
C ALA A 58 3.55 -25.76 -16.84
N PHE A 59 4.51 -26.69 -16.84
CA PHE A 59 4.68 -27.65 -15.75
C PHE A 59 4.99 -26.97 -14.42
N ILE A 60 5.97 -26.05 -14.39
CA ILE A 60 6.34 -25.32 -13.17
C ILE A 60 5.16 -24.49 -12.66
N LEU A 61 4.50 -23.74 -13.55
CA LEU A 61 3.36 -22.90 -13.21
C LEU A 61 2.22 -23.73 -12.59
N GLN A 62 1.88 -24.86 -13.20
CA GLN A 62 0.83 -25.76 -12.70
C GLN A 62 1.21 -26.40 -11.36
N ALA A 63 2.47 -26.85 -11.20
CA ALA A 63 2.93 -27.46 -9.95
C ALA A 63 2.84 -26.48 -8.78
N ILE A 64 3.16 -25.20 -9.01
CA ILE A 64 3.03 -24.14 -8.00
C ILE A 64 1.55 -23.87 -7.68
N TRP A 65 0.68 -23.81 -8.71
CA TRP A 65 -0.76 -23.64 -8.53
C TRP A 65 -1.36 -24.75 -7.67
N ASP A 66 -1.04 -26.01 -7.97
CA ASP A 66 -1.56 -27.18 -7.24
C ASP A 66 -1.09 -27.18 -5.78
N ALA A 67 0.16 -26.76 -5.51
CA ALA A 67 0.69 -26.62 -4.16
C ALA A 67 -0.05 -25.52 -3.36
N GLY A 68 -0.39 -24.40 -4.00
CA GLY A 68 -1.15 -23.31 -3.38
C GLY A 68 -2.51 -23.76 -2.85
N GLY A 69 -3.21 -24.64 -3.59
CA GLY A 69 -4.51 -25.19 -3.18
C GLY A 69 -4.47 -25.95 -1.86
N GLN A 70 -3.34 -26.60 -1.52
CA GLN A 70 -3.19 -27.36 -0.27
C GLN A 70 -3.05 -26.45 0.95
N LEU A 71 -2.48 -25.25 0.80
CA LEU A 71 -2.23 -24.32 1.90
C LEU A 71 -3.48 -23.61 2.42
N LEU A 72 -4.55 -23.60 1.62
CA LEU A 72 -5.79 -22.90 1.94
C LEU A 72 -6.79 -23.76 2.73
N GLN A 73 -6.58 -25.08 2.83
CA GLN A 73 -7.61 -26.01 3.31
C GLN A 73 -7.88 -26.01 4.83
N GLN A 74 -7.09 -25.31 5.66
CA GLN A 74 -7.20 -25.41 7.13
C GLN A 74 -7.13 -24.08 7.89
N GLN A 75 -7.69 -22.98 7.38
CA GLN A 75 -7.56 -21.67 8.01
C GLN A 75 -8.90 -21.01 8.37
N VAL A 76 -8.87 -20.21 9.43
CA VAL A 76 -9.95 -19.26 9.75
C VAL A 76 -10.17 -18.37 8.52
N PRO A 77 -11.42 -18.12 8.07
CA PRO A 77 -11.68 -17.41 6.82
C PRO A 77 -10.98 -16.07 6.67
N SER A 78 -10.88 -15.28 7.74
CA SER A 78 -10.18 -13.98 7.74
C SER A 78 -8.67 -14.12 7.52
N ILE A 79 -8.03 -15.14 8.10
CA ILE A 79 -6.60 -15.44 7.89
C ILE A 79 -6.37 -15.93 6.44
N MET A 80 -7.26 -16.80 5.94
CA MET A 80 -7.21 -17.30 4.56
C MET A 80 -7.37 -16.16 3.54
N LEU A 81 -8.41 -15.35 3.68
CA LEU A 81 -8.71 -14.22 2.79
C LEU A 81 -7.58 -13.19 2.79
N ARG A 82 -6.99 -12.92 3.96
CA ARG A 82 -5.85 -12.02 4.09
C ARG A 82 -4.65 -12.49 3.26
N ARG A 83 -4.30 -13.79 3.34
CA ARG A 83 -3.20 -14.36 2.53
C ARG A 83 -3.43 -14.24 1.04
N LEU A 84 -4.65 -14.59 0.60
CA LEU A 84 -5.03 -14.43 -0.80
C LEU A 84 -4.95 -12.96 -1.21
N ALA A 85 -5.44 -12.04 -0.38
CA ALA A 85 -5.44 -10.63 -0.68
C ALA A 85 -4.03 -10.04 -0.87
N PHE A 86 -3.08 -10.41 -0.02
CA PHE A 86 -1.70 -9.94 -0.15
C PHE A 86 -1.06 -10.33 -1.48
N GLN A 87 -1.28 -11.56 -1.94
CA GLN A 87 -0.73 -12.00 -3.21
C GLN A 87 -1.55 -11.49 -4.40
N GLN A 88 -2.88 -11.44 -4.28
CA GLN A 88 -3.77 -11.38 -5.44
C GLN A 88 -4.54 -10.06 -5.58
N VAL A 89 -5.03 -9.49 -4.48
CA VAL A 89 -5.93 -8.31 -4.53
C VAL A 89 -5.19 -7.12 -5.11
N TRP A 90 -3.91 -6.94 -4.80
CA TRP A 90 -3.14 -5.82 -5.34
C TRP A 90 -2.95 -5.87 -6.86
N TYR A 91 -3.11 -7.02 -7.53
CA TYR A 91 -3.13 -7.13 -9.01
C TYR A 91 -4.48 -6.77 -9.63
N GLN A 92 -5.52 -6.67 -8.80
CA GLN A 92 -6.89 -6.38 -9.21
C GLN A 92 -7.28 -4.93 -8.92
N THR A 93 -6.48 -4.21 -8.12
CA THR A 93 -6.71 -2.79 -7.82
C THR A 93 -6.30 -1.91 -8.99
N THR A 94 -7.01 -0.79 -9.17
CA THR A 94 -6.58 0.26 -10.08
C THR A 94 -5.34 0.98 -9.53
N PHE A 95 -4.62 1.68 -10.41
CA PHE A 95 -3.50 2.51 -9.97
C PHE A 95 -3.97 3.60 -9.00
N ASP A 96 -3.28 3.72 -7.86
CA ASP A 96 -3.43 4.84 -6.93
C ASP A 96 -2.82 6.11 -7.54
N ILE A 97 -3.64 6.83 -8.31
CA ILE A 97 -3.26 8.11 -8.93
C ILE A 97 -2.85 9.14 -7.87
N GLY A 98 -3.36 9.02 -6.64
CA GLY A 98 -2.99 9.88 -5.49
C GLY A 98 -1.59 9.61 -4.94
N GLY A 99 -1.00 8.44 -5.22
CA GLY A 99 0.29 8.02 -4.66
C GLY A 99 1.47 8.91 -5.04
N ILE A 100 1.55 9.39 -6.29
CA ILE A 100 2.64 10.28 -6.72
C ILE A 100 2.47 11.70 -6.14
N PRO A 101 1.29 12.34 -6.23
CA PRO A 101 1.04 13.63 -5.58
C PRO A 101 1.26 13.62 -4.07
N ARG A 102 0.86 12.54 -3.39
CA ARG A 102 1.11 12.33 -1.96
C ARG A 102 2.59 12.36 -1.63
N GLN A 103 3.41 11.60 -2.38
CA GLN A 103 4.86 11.59 -2.21
C GLN A 103 5.50 12.95 -2.52
N ALA A 104 4.99 13.69 -3.50
CA ALA A 104 5.45 15.04 -3.78
C ALA A 104 5.23 15.95 -2.56
N LEU A 105 4.03 15.94 -1.97
CA LEU A 105 3.74 16.74 -0.77
C LEU A 105 4.58 16.29 0.44
N LEU A 106 4.64 14.99 0.71
CA LEU A 106 5.40 14.45 1.85
C LEU A 106 6.89 14.76 1.75
N PHE A 107 7.52 14.49 0.60
CA PHE A 107 8.98 14.50 0.51
C PHE A 107 9.57 15.77 -0.10
N CYS A 108 8.83 16.49 -0.94
CA CYS A 108 9.33 17.75 -1.51
C CYS A 108 8.92 18.98 -0.70
N GLU A 109 8.03 18.83 0.29
CA GLU A 109 7.55 19.96 1.09
C GLU A 109 7.60 19.67 2.59
N LEU A 110 6.91 18.62 3.08
CA LEU A 110 6.82 18.37 4.52
C LEU A 110 8.14 17.86 5.12
N MET A 111 8.91 17.09 4.34
CA MET A 111 10.16 16.47 4.80
C MET A 111 11.42 17.05 4.13
N VAL A 112 11.32 18.08 3.31
CA VAL A 112 12.43 18.56 2.46
C VAL A 112 13.71 18.87 3.25
N ASP A 113 13.58 19.45 4.44
CA ASP A 113 14.70 19.82 5.31
C ASP A 113 15.05 18.78 6.37
N THR A 114 14.45 17.60 6.31
CA THR A 114 14.71 16.54 7.29
C THR A 114 16.03 15.82 6.99
N PRO A 115 16.74 15.30 8.00
CA PRO A 115 18.02 14.62 7.79
C PRO A 115 17.98 13.47 6.76
N PRO A 116 16.97 12.57 6.73
CA PRO A 116 16.92 11.49 5.74
C PRO A 116 16.86 12.01 4.30
N VAL A 117 16.13 13.11 4.07
CA VAL A 117 15.94 13.69 2.74
C VAL A 117 17.17 14.45 2.27
N ARG A 118 17.83 15.20 3.16
CA ARG A 118 19.11 15.86 2.85
C ARG A 118 20.22 14.85 2.57
N ALA A 119 20.34 13.81 3.39
CA ALA A 119 21.30 12.73 3.15
C ALA A 119 21.04 12.01 1.82
N PHE A 120 19.78 11.93 1.37
CA PHE A 120 19.47 11.43 0.03
C PHE A 120 20.03 12.34 -1.06
N ALA A 121 19.76 13.64 -1.00
CA ALA A 121 20.25 14.60 -1.98
C ALA A 121 21.78 14.63 -2.04
N GLU A 122 22.45 14.69 -0.88
CA GLU A 122 23.90 14.75 -0.75
C GLU A 122 24.59 13.50 -1.33
N GLU A 123 24.10 12.31 -1.00
CA GLU A 123 24.74 11.05 -1.43
C GLU A 123 24.45 10.69 -2.89
N ARG A 124 23.26 11.04 -3.39
CA ARG A 124 22.82 10.65 -4.75
C ARG A 124 23.05 11.74 -5.79
N GLY A 125 23.37 12.96 -5.35
CA GLY A 125 23.44 14.13 -6.22
C GLY A 125 22.10 14.43 -6.90
N LEU A 126 20.99 14.03 -6.29
CA LEU A 126 19.65 14.14 -6.87
C LEU A 126 18.68 14.68 -5.82
N GLU A 127 18.20 15.90 -6.03
CA GLU A 127 17.22 16.51 -5.14
C GLU A 127 15.87 15.75 -5.18
N PRO A 128 15.13 15.70 -4.06
CA PRO A 128 13.79 15.08 -3.95
C PRO A 128 12.84 15.46 -5.08
N ARG A 129 12.84 16.74 -5.41
CA ARG A 129 11.99 17.32 -6.45
C ARG A 129 12.33 16.80 -7.84
N HIS A 130 13.62 16.63 -8.14
CA HIS A 130 14.07 16.07 -9.41
C HIS A 130 13.81 14.57 -9.50
N PHE A 131 13.95 13.83 -8.39
CA PHE A 131 13.53 12.44 -8.30
C PHE A 131 12.03 12.31 -8.62
N MET A 132 11.18 13.08 -7.93
CA MET A 132 9.74 13.06 -8.15
C MET A 132 9.36 13.47 -9.57
N ARG A 133 10.08 14.43 -10.17
CA ARG A 133 9.90 14.82 -11.56
C ARG A 133 10.17 13.67 -12.54
N GLN A 134 11.26 12.93 -12.37
CA GLN A 134 11.55 11.76 -13.21
C GLN A 134 10.49 10.67 -13.06
N LEU A 135 10.07 10.37 -11.83
CA LEU A 135 8.99 9.42 -11.56
C LEU A 135 7.69 9.84 -12.25
N THR A 136 7.33 11.12 -12.15
CA THR A 136 6.11 11.69 -12.74
C THR A 136 6.12 11.61 -14.27
N GLN A 137 7.24 11.98 -14.91
CA GLN A 137 7.41 11.84 -16.36
C GLN A 137 7.29 10.39 -16.82
N MET A 138 7.91 9.47 -16.09
CA MET A 138 7.85 8.03 -16.39
C MET A 138 6.42 7.49 -16.25
N THR A 139 5.68 7.93 -15.23
CA THR A 139 4.28 7.57 -15.05
C THR A 139 3.40 8.11 -16.16
N PHE A 140 3.60 9.35 -16.60
CA PHE A 140 2.91 9.91 -17.75
C PHE A 140 3.17 9.09 -19.02
N GLN A 141 4.43 8.76 -19.32
CA GLN A 141 4.80 7.95 -20.48
C GLN A 141 4.17 6.55 -20.44
N MET A 142 4.20 5.89 -19.28
CA MET A 142 3.54 4.59 -19.12
C MET A 142 2.02 4.70 -19.29
N GLY A 143 1.44 5.81 -18.82
CA GLY A 143 0.02 6.13 -19.03
C GLY A 143 -0.36 6.24 -20.50
N GLU A 144 0.45 6.93 -21.30
CA GLU A 144 0.25 7.03 -22.75
C GLU A 144 0.35 5.65 -23.43
N ILE A 145 1.34 4.83 -23.05
CA ILE A 145 1.48 3.45 -23.56
C ILE A 145 0.25 2.59 -23.22
N CYS A 146 -0.31 2.76 -22.02
CA CYS A 146 -1.45 1.99 -21.54
C CYS A 146 -2.82 2.58 -21.93
N GLY A 147 -2.85 3.78 -22.52
CA GLY A 147 -4.08 4.51 -22.86
C GLY A 147 -4.88 4.96 -21.63
N LEU A 148 -4.19 5.52 -20.61
CA LEU A 148 -4.78 6.02 -19.36
C LEU A 148 -4.81 7.57 -19.34
N PRO A 149 -5.87 8.20 -19.88
CA PRO A 149 -5.94 9.65 -20.05
C PRO A 149 -5.90 10.44 -18.73
N GLU A 150 -6.33 9.85 -17.63
CA GLU A 150 -6.28 10.43 -16.29
C GLU A 150 -4.86 10.78 -15.82
N LEU A 151 -3.83 10.12 -16.39
CA LEU A 151 -2.43 10.35 -16.07
C LEU A 151 -1.83 11.58 -16.73
N ARG A 152 -2.59 12.30 -17.56
CA ARG A 152 -2.17 13.58 -18.15
C ARG A 152 -1.83 14.65 -17.13
N MET A 153 -2.35 14.56 -15.91
CA MET A 153 -1.97 15.47 -14.82
C MET A 153 -0.48 15.40 -14.45
N PHE A 154 0.22 14.34 -14.86
CA PHE A 154 1.65 14.13 -14.67
C PHE A 154 2.50 14.62 -15.87
N GLN A 155 1.88 15.28 -16.84
CA GLN A 155 2.63 15.85 -17.95
C GLN A 155 3.50 17.01 -17.45
N ALA A 156 4.80 16.90 -17.68
CA ALA A 156 5.78 17.95 -17.42
C ALA A 156 6.47 18.36 -18.73
N ALA A 157 6.67 19.65 -18.94
CA ALA A 157 7.46 20.15 -20.08
C ALA A 157 8.93 19.72 -19.92
N PRO A 158 9.66 19.35 -20.98
CA PRO A 158 11.07 18.94 -20.86
C PRO A 158 11.94 20.02 -20.19
N GLY A 159 12.78 19.60 -19.25
CA GLY A 159 13.77 20.41 -18.54
C GLY A 159 15.17 20.22 -19.12
N ALA A 160 16.04 21.22 -18.95
CA ALA A 160 17.40 21.17 -19.49
C ALA A 160 18.25 20.04 -18.87
N ASP A 161 18.07 19.80 -17.57
CA ASP A 161 18.85 18.82 -16.80
C ASP A 161 18.15 17.45 -16.67
N ASP A 162 16.99 17.26 -17.31
CA ASP A 162 16.22 16.02 -17.19
C ASP A 162 17.02 14.78 -17.62
N ALA A 163 17.88 14.90 -18.64
CA ALA A 163 18.73 13.79 -19.08
C ALA A 163 19.73 13.36 -17.99
N HIS A 164 20.34 14.32 -17.30
CA HIS A 164 21.26 14.05 -16.20
C HIS A 164 20.52 13.43 -15.01
N HIS A 165 19.42 14.05 -14.56
CA HIS A 165 18.61 13.53 -13.47
C HIS A 165 18.05 12.13 -13.76
N ARG A 166 17.68 11.86 -15.01
CA ARG A 166 17.25 10.53 -15.44
C ARG A 166 18.34 9.48 -15.26
N SER A 167 19.60 9.82 -15.59
CA SER A 167 20.72 8.89 -15.40
C SER A 167 20.95 8.53 -13.92
N LEU A 168 20.66 9.45 -13.00
CA LEU A 168 20.72 9.23 -11.55
C LEU A 168 19.48 8.46 -11.04
N PHE A 169 18.33 8.63 -11.69
CA PHE A 169 17.06 8.00 -11.29
C PHE A 169 16.94 6.53 -11.74
N VAL A 170 17.40 6.20 -12.95
CA VAL A 170 17.26 4.86 -13.56
C VAL A 170 17.68 3.70 -12.63
N PRO A 171 18.80 3.77 -11.88
CA PRO A 171 19.21 2.71 -10.98
C PRO A 171 18.22 2.37 -9.85
N PHE A 172 17.25 3.24 -9.54
CA PHE A 172 16.22 2.95 -8.55
C PHE A 172 15.08 2.07 -9.10
N VAL A 173 14.88 2.04 -10.41
CA VAL A 173 13.73 1.36 -11.04
C VAL A 173 14.12 0.22 -11.97
N VAL A 174 15.36 0.19 -12.46
CA VAL A 174 15.90 -0.86 -13.34
C VAL A 174 16.83 -1.79 -12.57
N LEU A 175 16.64 -3.09 -12.74
CA LEU A 175 17.44 -4.14 -12.10
C LEU A 175 18.12 -5.01 -13.15
N ASP A 176 19.42 -5.23 -13.02
CA ASP A 176 20.13 -6.24 -13.82
C ASP A 176 20.04 -7.64 -13.17
N LEU A 177 20.42 -8.68 -13.90
CA LEU A 177 20.35 -10.06 -13.40
C LEU A 177 21.23 -10.30 -12.16
N PRO A 178 22.49 -9.83 -12.09
CA PRO A 178 23.30 -9.96 -10.89
C PRO A 178 22.67 -9.29 -9.65
N ALA A 179 22.09 -8.09 -9.79
CA ALA A 179 21.40 -7.41 -8.69
C ALA A 179 20.10 -8.11 -8.31
N MET A 180 19.37 -8.64 -9.29
CA MET A 180 18.18 -9.48 -9.08
C MET A 180 18.52 -10.74 -8.29
N HIS A 181 19.61 -11.41 -8.62
CA HIS A 181 20.13 -12.56 -7.88
C HIS A 181 20.51 -12.20 -6.44
N ARG A 182 21.30 -11.14 -6.22
CA ARG A 182 21.67 -10.68 -4.86
C ARG A 182 20.45 -10.41 -4.00
N ARG A 183 19.46 -9.68 -4.53
CA ARG A 183 18.21 -9.38 -3.81
C ARG A 183 17.40 -10.64 -3.50
N ALA A 184 17.34 -11.59 -4.43
CA ALA A 184 16.66 -12.86 -4.19
C ALA A 184 17.36 -13.70 -3.11
N GLN A 185 18.70 -13.70 -3.07
CA GLN A 185 19.50 -14.35 -2.03
C GLN A 185 19.32 -13.69 -0.66
N GLU A 186 19.32 -12.36 -0.60
CA GLU A 186 19.03 -11.61 0.64
C GLU A 186 17.64 -11.95 1.18
N LEU A 187 16.64 -12.09 0.30
CA LEU A 187 15.29 -12.50 0.70
C LEU A 187 15.25 -13.95 1.19
N ALA A 188 15.96 -14.87 0.52
CA ALA A 188 16.05 -16.26 0.93
C ALA A 188 16.76 -16.42 2.29
N ALA A 189 17.70 -15.54 2.62
CA ALA A 189 18.42 -15.54 3.89
C ALA A 189 17.53 -15.25 5.11
N TYR A 190 16.35 -14.65 4.93
CA TYR A 190 15.36 -14.52 6.01
C TYR A 190 14.79 -15.87 6.45
N GLY A 191 14.98 -16.94 5.67
CA GLY A 191 14.52 -18.29 6.02
C GLY A 191 13.01 -18.45 5.95
N THR A 192 12.31 -17.63 5.15
CA THR A 192 10.87 -17.79 4.92
C THR A 192 10.61 -19.18 4.31
N PRO A 193 9.69 -19.98 4.89
CA PRO A 193 9.33 -21.27 4.30
C PRO A 193 8.79 -21.11 2.87
N ARG A 194 9.13 -22.03 1.96
CA ARG A 194 8.77 -21.92 0.53
C ARG A 194 7.27 -21.88 0.28
N GLU A 195 6.52 -22.61 1.09
CA GLU A 195 5.07 -22.62 1.10
C GLU A 195 4.48 -21.25 1.47
N VAL A 196 5.21 -20.43 2.23
CA VAL A 196 4.77 -19.09 2.61
C VAL A 196 5.09 -18.07 1.52
N GLU A 197 6.13 -18.29 0.70
CA GLU A 197 6.46 -17.45 -0.45
C GLU A 197 5.34 -17.39 -1.50
N LEU A 198 4.46 -18.40 -1.50
CA LEU A 198 3.22 -18.43 -2.28
C LEU A 198 2.19 -17.39 -1.85
N CYS A 199 2.41 -16.64 -0.77
CA CYS A 199 1.53 -15.56 -0.34
C CYS A 199 2.25 -14.19 -0.34
N GLU A 200 3.49 -14.13 -0.84
CA GLU A 200 4.29 -12.91 -0.84
C GLU A 200 3.95 -11.99 -2.02
N GLN A 201 4.17 -10.68 -1.80
CA GLN A 201 4.22 -9.71 -2.87
C GLN A 201 5.52 -9.91 -3.68
N THR A 202 5.48 -9.60 -4.98
CA THR A 202 6.69 -9.71 -5.82
C THR A 202 7.82 -8.82 -5.30
N PHE A 203 9.03 -9.37 -5.26
CA PHE A 203 10.24 -8.61 -4.91
C PHE A 203 10.60 -7.53 -5.95
N LEU A 204 9.97 -7.57 -7.14
CA LEU A 204 10.12 -6.57 -8.19
C LEU A 204 9.27 -5.32 -7.93
N ILE A 205 8.49 -5.28 -6.83
CA ILE A 205 7.72 -4.09 -6.42
C ILE A 205 8.59 -2.86 -6.13
N ARG A 206 9.91 -3.04 -5.96
CA ARG A 206 10.87 -1.93 -5.82
C ARG A 206 11.61 -1.58 -7.11
N SER A 207 11.57 -2.45 -8.11
CA SER A 207 12.33 -2.30 -9.37
C SER A 207 11.53 -2.96 -10.51
N PRO A 208 10.57 -2.22 -11.10
CA PRO A 208 9.59 -2.78 -12.03
C PRO A 208 10.15 -2.98 -13.44
N PHE A 209 11.42 -2.65 -13.68
CA PHE A 209 12.12 -2.83 -14.95
C PHE A 209 13.31 -3.76 -14.79
N LEU A 210 13.56 -4.55 -15.83
CA LEU A 210 14.73 -5.42 -15.91
C LEU A 210 15.62 -4.97 -17.06
N GLU A 211 16.92 -4.93 -16.84
CA GLU A 211 17.89 -4.75 -17.90
C GLU A 211 18.01 -6.08 -18.68
N THR A 212 17.69 -6.05 -19.97
CA THR A 212 17.81 -7.21 -20.86
C THR A 212 18.70 -6.88 -22.06
N GLU A 213 18.92 -7.85 -22.95
CA GLU A 213 19.63 -7.61 -24.21
C GLU A 213 18.93 -6.58 -25.12
N ARG A 214 17.64 -6.30 -24.87
CA ARG A 214 16.84 -5.28 -25.58
C ARG A 214 16.84 -3.92 -24.87
N GLY A 215 17.59 -3.78 -23.78
CA GLY A 215 17.59 -2.63 -22.88
C GLY A 215 16.64 -2.82 -21.69
N ALA A 216 16.32 -1.71 -21.01
CA ALA A 216 15.42 -1.72 -19.86
C ALA A 216 13.97 -2.02 -20.28
N GLU A 217 13.44 -3.18 -19.86
CA GLU A 217 12.08 -3.60 -20.18
C GLU A 217 11.19 -3.64 -18.93
N CYS A 218 10.00 -3.04 -19.00
CA CYS A 218 9.01 -3.04 -17.90
C CYS A 218 8.46 -4.45 -17.68
N VAL A 219 8.57 -5.02 -16.49
CA VAL A 219 8.03 -6.35 -16.16
C VAL A 219 6.54 -6.42 -16.50
N HIS A 220 5.76 -5.47 -15.98
CA HIS A 220 4.37 -5.24 -16.34
C HIS A 220 3.94 -3.84 -15.87
N PRO A 221 3.08 -3.10 -16.61
CA PRO A 221 2.61 -1.78 -16.19
C PRO A 221 1.99 -1.76 -14.80
N HIS A 222 1.27 -2.83 -14.43
CA HIS A 222 0.68 -2.97 -13.10
C HIS A 222 1.73 -2.94 -11.98
N VAL A 223 2.84 -3.68 -12.15
CA VAL A 223 3.93 -3.69 -11.16
C VAL A 223 4.54 -2.29 -11.06
N PHE A 224 4.78 -1.65 -12.21
CA PHE A 224 5.28 -0.27 -12.24
C PHE A 224 4.37 0.72 -11.51
N PHE A 225 3.07 0.73 -11.79
CA PHE A 225 2.14 1.67 -11.17
C PHE A 225 2.08 1.51 -9.65
N GLN A 226 2.13 0.27 -9.16
CA GLN A 226 2.15 -0.02 -7.73
C GLN A 226 3.47 0.38 -7.08
N THR A 227 4.60 0.18 -7.77
CA THR A 227 5.90 0.73 -7.34
C THR A 227 5.85 2.26 -7.28
N ALA A 228 5.38 2.90 -8.35
CA ALA A 228 5.41 4.35 -8.49
C ALA A 228 4.66 5.08 -7.37
N ALA A 229 3.58 4.48 -6.85
CA ALA A 229 2.80 5.04 -5.75
C ALA A 229 3.57 5.18 -4.43
N THR A 230 4.68 4.45 -4.25
CA THR A 230 5.46 4.46 -2.98
C THR A 230 6.98 4.44 -3.14
N LEU A 231 7.50 4.55 -4.36
CA LEU A 231 8.93 4.37 -4.66
C LEU A 231 9.85 5.23 -3.80
N PHE A 232 9.59 6.53 -3.66
CA PHE A 232 10.52 7.41 -2.95
C PHE A 232 10.50 7.16 -1.44
N TYR A 233 9.33 6.82 -0.89
CA TYR A 233 9.20 6.34 0.49
C TYR A 233 10.11 5.12 0.72
N ASP A 234 10.07 4.14 -0.19
CA ASP A 234 10.86 2.91 -0.06
C ASP A 234 12.36 3.18 -0.13
N VAL A 235 12.78 4.05 -1.04
CA VAL A 235 14.18 4.46 -1.20
C VAL A 235 14.72 5.14 0.07
N LEU A 236 13.94 6.04 0.68
CA LEU A 236 14.37 6.72 1.90
C LEU A 236 14.39 5.78 3.12
N ARG A 237 13.38 4.90 3.22
CA ARG A 237 13.25 3.95 4.33
C ARG A 237 14.32 2.87 4.32
N GLU A 238 14.75 2.39 3.16
CA GLU A 238 15.72 1.29 3.02
C GLU A 238 17.10 1.61 3.62
N ARG A 239 17.45 2.90 3.73
CA ARG A 239 18.73 3.36 4.28
C ARG A 239 18.83 3.23 5.79
N ASP A 240 17.87 3.84 6.48
CA ASP A 240 17.72 3.76 7.93
C ASP A 240 16.24 3.92 8.28
N ALA A 241 15.56 2.78 8.41
CA ALA A 241 14.14 2.77 8.70
C ALA A 241 13.80 3.46 10.03
N ASN A 242 14.66 3.35 11.04
CA ASN A 242 14.40 3.91 12.36
C ASN A 242 14.53 5.44 12.34
N GLN A 243 15.60 5.96 11.74
CA GLN A 243 15.79 7.39 11.60
C GLN A 243 14.72 8.00 10.69
N PHE A 244 14.43 7.37 9.55
CA PHE A 244 13.40 7.82 8.62
C PHE A 244 12.02 7.94 9.30
N MET A 245 11.60 6.90 10.04
CA MET A 245 10.28 6.86 10.67
C MET A 245 10.06 7.94 11.73
N ARG A 246 11.12 8.44 12.38
CA ARG A 246 11.03 9.57 13.32
C ARG A 246 10.53 10.86 12.68
N TYR A 247 10.86 11.08 11.41
CA TYR A 247 10.44 12.27 10.67
C TYR A 247 9.21 12.00 9.81
N PHE A 248 9.10 10.78 9.28
CA PHE A 248 7.99 10.39 8.44
C PHE A 248 6.65 10.35 9.21
N GLY A 249 6.62 9.82 10.43
CA GLY A 249 5.38 9.74 11.23
C GLY A 249 4.70 11.10 11.40
N PRO A 250 5.39 12.13 11.92
CA PRO A 250 4.84 13.48 12.04
C PRO A 250 4.44 14.09 10.70
N ALA A 251 5.27 13.93 9.64
CA ALA A 251 4.93 14.45 8.31
C ALA A 251 3.67 13.77 7.73
N PHE A 252 3.49 12.48 7.98
CA PHE A 252 2.32 11.72 7.56
C PHE A 252 1.06 12.15 8.31
N GLN A 253 1.15 12.43 9.62
CA GLN A 253 0.03 12.97 10.40
C GLN A 253 -0.41 14.34 9.85
N VAL A 254 0.54 15.25 9.57
CA VAL A 254 0.26 16.56 8.93
C VAL A 254 -0.35 16.38 7.55
N TYR A 255 0.07 15.38 6.78
CA TYR A 255 -0.56 15.07 5.50
C TYR A 255 -2.02 14.65 5.66
N VAL A 256 -2.31 13.73 6.59
CA VAL A 256 -3.68 13.29 6.90
C VAL A 256 -4.55 14.48 7.33
N GLU A 257 -4.04 15.35 8.20
CA GLU A 257 -4.73 16.57 8.61
C GLU A 257 -5.12 17.45 7.41
N ARG A 258 -4.20 17.68 6.47
CA ARG A 258 -4.46 18.48 5.26
C ARG A 258 -5.53 17.85 4.38
N VAL A 259 -5.54 16.53 4.23
CA VAL A 259 -6.58 15.81 3.47
C VAL A 259 -7.94 15.95 4.14
N LEU A 260 -8.01 15.80 5.46
CA LEU A 260 -9.26 15.93 6.23
C LEU A 260 -9.77 17.37 6.26
N ALA A 261 -8.89 18.37 6.26
CA ALA A 261 -9.25 19.79 6.27
C ALA A 261 -9.95 20.24 4.97
N GLU A 262 -9.86 19.46 3.89
CA GLU A 262 -10.60 19.72 2.64
C GLU A 262 -12.07 19.27 2.70
N LEU A 263 -12.49 18.63 3.80
CA LEU A 263 -13.87 18.16 3.97
C LEU A 263 -14.80 19.29 4.46
N PRO A 264 -16.09 19.25 4.12
CA PRO A 264 -17.08 20.22 4.59
C PRO A 264 -17.56 19.93 6.04
N TYR A 265 -16.72 19.31 6.86
CA TYR A 265 -17.04 18.90 8.23
C TYR A 265 -16.13 19.58 9.24
N ARG A 266 -16.57 19.65 10.50
CA ARG A 266 -15.73 20.14 11.59
C ARG A 266 -14.64 19.09 11.88
N LEU A 267 -13.39 19.47 11.63
CA LEU A 267 -12.20 18.71 12.03
C LEU A 267 -11.73 19.18 13.42
N ILE A 268 -11.44 18.23 14.31
CA ILE A 268 -10.83 18.46 15.62
C ILE A 268 -9.55 17.63 15.69
N CYS A 269 -8.39 18.29 15.83
CA CYS A 269 -7.09 17.64 15.95
C CYS A 269 -6.79 17.21 17.40
N GLU A 270 -5.79 16.35 17.60
CA GLU A 270 -5.44 15.69 18.86
C GLU A 270 -5.41 16.63 20.07
N ASP A 271 -4.67 17.74 19.99
CA ASP A 271 -4.54 18.68 21.11
C ASP A 271 -5.89 19.25 21.55
N ALA A 272 -6.73 19.63 20.57
CA ALA A 272 -8.06 20.16 20.83
C ALA A 272 -9.02 19.07 21.32
N LEU A 273 -8.96 17.87 20.75
CA LEU A 273 -9.78 16.73 21.14
C LEU A 273 -9.45 16.30 22.58
N SER A 274 -8.17 16.14 22.90
CA SER A 274 -7.67 15.77 24.21
C SER A 274 -8.12 16.76 25.30
N ALA A 275 -8.12 18.07 24.99
CA ALA A 275 -8.63 19.11 25.88
C ALA A 275 -10.15 19.04 26.12
N MET A 276 -10.92 18.45 25.19
CA MET A 276 -12.38 18.26 25.32
C MET A 276 -12.75 16.96 26.04
N LEU A 277 -11.86 15.96 26.07
CA LEU A 277 -12.14 14.65 26.67
C LEU A 277 -12.23 14.73 28.21
N VAL A 278 -13.15 13.95 28.78
CA VAL A 278 -13.31 13.86 30.24
C VAL A 278 -12.19 13.01 30.84
N GLY A 279 -11.46 13.56 31.81
CA GLY A 279 -10.38 12.86 32.52
C GLY A 279 -9.04 12.83 31.77
N GLN A 280 -8.11 11.98 32.23
CA GLN A 280 -6.79 11.78 31.63
C GLN A 280 -6.73 10.44 30.89
N GLY A 281 -5.93 10.35 29.83
CA GLY A 281 -5.77 9.12 29.06
C GLY A 281 -5.38 9.36 27.60
N LYS A 282 -5.29 8.28 26.83
CA LYS A 282 -4.96 8.34 25.39
C LYS A 282 -6.06 9.02 24.58
N CYS A 283 -5.66 9.61 23.46
CA CYS A 283 -6.50 10.25 22.48
C CYS A 283 -6.11 9.73 21.08
N VAL A 284 -7.05 9.78 20.15
CA VAL A 284 -6.79 9.60 18.71
C VAL A 284 -6.37 10.93 18.08
N ASP A 285 -5.73 10.86 16.92
CA ASP A 285 -5.18 12.04 16.23
C ASP A 285 -6.27 13.02 15.76
N PHE A 286 -7.42 12.52 15.29
CA PHE A 286 -8.45 13.36 14.66
C PHE A 286 -9.87 12.89 14.97
N ALA A 287 -10.80 13.86 15.01
CA ALA A 287 -12.23 13.65 14.95
C ALA A 287 -12.87 14.51 13.86
N VAL A 288 -13.60 13.87 12.94
CA VAL A 288 -14.42 14.53 11.92
C VAL A 288 -15.88 14.42 12.36
N VAL A 289 -16.51 15.58 12.59
CA VAL A 289 -17.82 15.67 13.21
C VAL A 289 -18.87 16.10 12.19
N SER A 290 -19.90 15.25 12.03
CA SER A 290 -21.16 15.59 11.36
C SER A 290 -22.31 15.60 12.38
N ASP A 291 -23.54 15.88 11.95
CA ASP A 291 -24.70 15.91 12.85
C ASP A 291 -25.09 14.51 13.36
N GLU A 292 -24.91 13.47 12.55
CA GLU A 292 -25.36 12.10 12.85
C GLU A 292 -24.22 11.08 13.00
N ALA A 293 -23.02 11.42 12.55
CA ALA A 293 -21.86 10.54 12.61
C ALA A 293 -20.60 11.25 13.16
N LEU A 294 -19.83 10.49 13.95
CA LEU A 294 -18.50 10.82 14.41
C LEU A 294 -17.50 9.85 13.76
N LEU A 295 -16.55 10.38 13.00
CA LEU A 295 -15.44 9.61 12.45
C LEU A 295 -14.17 9.94 13.24
N LEU A 296 -13.65 8.96 13.96
CA LEU A 296 -12.38 9.04 14.69
C LEU A 296 -11.27 8.46 13.82
N LEU A 297 -10.09 9.08 13.83
CA LEU A 297 -8.95 8.60 13.06
C LEU A 297 -7.66 8.65 13.88
N ASP A 298 -6.83 7.64 13.70
CA ASP A 298 -5.47 7.55 14.23
C ASP A 298 -4.54 7.17 13.08
N SER A 299 -3.54 8.02 12.83
CA SER A 299 -2.62 7.89 11.70
C SER A 299 -1.34 7.19 12.15
N LYS A 300 -0.99 6.12 11.44
CA LYS A 300 0.23 5.35 11.68
C LYS A 300 1.07 5.39 10.41
N GLY A 301 2.25 6.01 10.47
CA GLY A 301 3.21 6.07 9.35
C GLY A 301 3.82 4.71 8.94
N ILE A 302 3.23 3.61 9.41
CA ILE A 302 3.70 2.23 9.24
C ILE A 302 3.21 1.63 7.92
N GLU A 303 3.94 0.63 7.44
CA GLU A 303 3.51 -0.24 6.33
C GLU A 303 3.22 -1.68 6.77
N GLY A 304 3.42 -1.98 8.05
CA GLY A 304 3.47 -3.34 8.59
C GLY A 304 4.81 -4.02 8.28
N HIS A 305 5.40 -4.71 9.26
CA HIS A 305 6.63 -5.48 9.04
C HIS A 305 6.42 -6.59 7.98
N TYR A 306 7.46 -6.98 7.23
CA TYR A 306 7.40 -8.00 6.17
C TYR A 306 6.64 -9.25 6.66
N ASN A 307 7.02 -9.76 7.84
CA ASN A 307 6.37 -10.90 8.51
C ASN A 307 4.90 -10.67 8.90
N GLU A 308 4.48 -9.44 9.24
CA GLU A 308 3.08 -9.18 9.62
C GLU A 308 2.16 -9.44 8.44
N ARG A 309 2.64 -9.26 7.20
CA ARG A 309 1.82 -9.31 5.99
C ARG A 309 1.40 -10.73 5.60
N TYR A 310 2.24 -11.74 5.77
CA TYR A 310 1.94 -13.09 5.23
C TYR A 310 1.79 -14.19 6.28
N HIS A 311 2.19 -13.95 7.54
CA HIS A 311 2.10 -14.97 8.58
C HIS A 311 0.63 -15.32 8.90
N ASN A 312 0.37 -16.58 9.27
CA ASN A 312 -0.97 -17.10 9.57
C ASN A 312 -1.18 -17.48 11.05
N LEU A 313 -0.11 -17.62 11.83
CA LEU A 313 -0.23 -17.94 13.24
C LEU A 313 -0.58 -16.68 14.04
N SER A 314 -1.72 -16.70 14.74
CA SER A 314 -2.15 -15.62 15.63
C SER A 314 -1.09 -15.27 16.67
N GLU A 315 -0.36 -16.25 17.19
CA GLU A 315 0.72 -16.04 18.18
C GLU A 315 1.88 -15.19 17.64
N VAL A 316 2.11 -15.20 16.32
CA VAL A 316 3.13 -14.38 15.65
C VAL A 316 2.54 -13.04 15.23
N LEU A 317 1.31 -13.02 14.71
CA LEU A 317 0.63 -11.80 14.27
C LEU A 317 0.29 -10.87 15.43
N THR A 318 -0.13 -11.40 16.58
CA THR A 318 -0.55 -10.62 17.74
C THR A 318 0.55 -9.66 18.23
N PRO A 319 1.79 -10.10 18.53
CA PRO A 319 2.87 -9.19 18.94
C PRO A 319 3.17 -8.08 17.92
N LEU A 320 3.03 -8.39 16.63
CA LEU A 320 3.27 -7.46 15.53
C LEU A 320 2.16 -6.39 15.46
N LEU A 321 0.90 -6.82 15.53
CA LEU A 321 -0.28 -5.95 15.52
C LEU A 321 -0.45 -5.13 16.81
N LYS A 322 0.15 -5.58 17.93
CA LYS A 322 0.13 -4.89 19.24
C LYS A 322 0.70 -3.48 19.20
N THR A 323 1.66 -3.22 18.33
CA THR A 323 2.31 -1.91 18.21
C THR A 323 1.62 -0.99 17.20
N SER A 324 0.60 -1.51 16.50
CA SER A 324 -0.06 -0.84 15.39
C SER A 324 -1.59 -0.85 15.56
N ALA A 325 -2.28 -1.76 14.88
CA ALA A 325 -3.74 -1.76 14.78
C ALA A 325 -4.43 -2.05 16.13
N LEU A 326 -3.89 -2.94 16.96
CA LEU A 326 -4.47 -3.21 18.29
C LEU A 326 -4.29 -2.02 19.24
N HIS A 327 -3.13 -1.36 19.19
CA HIS A 327 -2.89 -0.14 19.97
C HIS A 327 -3.83 1.00 19.54
N ALA A 328 -4.03 1.16 18.23
CA ALA A 328 -4.93 2.16 17.66
C ALA A 328 -6.39 1.90 18.11
N ALA A 329 -6.84 0.64 18.10
CA ALA A 329 -8.15 0.26 18.62
C ALA A 329 -8.31 0.58 20.11
N ASP A 330 -7.26 0.39 20.91
CA ASP A 330 -7.27 0.78 22.33
C ASP A 330 -7.38 2.29 22.53
N GLN A 331 -6.63 3.08 21.76
CA GLN A 331 -6.75 4.53 21.78
C GLN A 331 -8.17 4.99 21.42
N ALA A 332 -8.80 4.35 20.42
CA ALA A 332 -10.14 4.68 19.99
C ALA A 332 -11.20 4.37 21.07
N VAL A 333 -11.15 3.18 21.68
CA VAL A 333 -12.06 2.80 22.76
C VAL A 333 -11.90 3.71 23.98
N GLU A 334 -10.65 4.03 24.35
CA GLU A 334 -10.37 4.96 25.46
C GLU A 334 -10.89 6.38 25.17
N THR A 335 -10.75 6.83 23.92
CA THR A 335 -11.31 8.12 23.45
C THR A 335 -12.82 8.13 23.57
N VAL A 336 -13.51 7.11 23.03
CA VAL A 336 -14.98 7.06 22.99
C VAL A 336 -15.59 7.05 24.39
N ARG A 337 -14.99 6.32 25.35
CA ARG A 337 -15.41 6.31 26.76
C ARG A 337 -15.37 7.68 27.42
N ARG A 338 -14.50 8.56 26.94
CA ARG A 338 -14.23 9.90 27.50
C ARG A 338 -14.90 11.01 26.71
N LEU A 339 -15.64 10.70 25.65
CA LEU A 339 -16.31 11.72 24.85
C LEU A 339 -17.32 12.51 25.68
N PRO A 340 -17.31 13.85 25.61
CA PRO A 340 -18.37 14.68 26.18
C PRO A 340 -19.68 14.52 25.38
N ASP A 341 -20.81 14.81 26.01
CA ASP A 341 -22.15 14.65 25.40
C ASP A 341 -22.28 15.39 24.06
N GLU A 342 -21.67 16.56 23.93
CA GLU A 342 -21.69 17.38 22.70
C GLU A 342 -21.01 16.73 21.49
N LEU A 343 -20.10 15.78 21.71
CA LEU A 343 -19.41 15.04 20.63
C LEU A 343 -20.01 13.65 20.39
N ARG A 344 -20.89 13.15 21.26
CA ARG A 344 -21.53 11.85 21.06
C ARG A 344 -22.45 11.90 19.84
N ARG A 345 -22.39 10.88 19.00
CA ARG A 345 -23.20 10.74 17.79
C ARG A 345 -23.85 9.36 17.74
N PRO A 346 -25.04 9.23 17.12
CA PRO A 346 -25.69 7.93 16.92
C PRO A 346 -24.77 6.89 16.25
N LEU A 347 -23.97 7.33 15.29
CA LEU A 347 -22.97 6.50 14.63
C LEU A 347 -21.56 6.98 14.96
N THR A 348 -20.75 6.12 15.56
CA THR A 348 -19.30 6.37 15.73
C THR A 348 -18.52 5.29 15.00
N VAL A 349 -17.60 5.69 14.14
CA VAL A 349 -16.69 4.82 13.38
C VAL A 349 -15.25 5.26 13.62
N PHE A 350 -14.33 4.31 13.65
CA PHE A 350 -12.90 4.57 13.79
C PHE A 350 -12.11 4.02 12.61
N LEU A 351 -11.14 4.83 12.14
CA LEU A 351 -10.17 4.43 11.12
C LEU A 351 -8.75 4.47 11.69
N CYS A 352 -8.08 3.32 11.72
CA CYS A 352 -6.62 3.24 11.82
C CYS A 352 -6.03 3.41 10.41
N VAL A 353 -5.41 4.56 10.15
CA VAL A 353 -4.93 4.95 8.82
C VAL A 353 -3.44 4.66 8.70
N SER A 354 -3.08 3.75 7.80
CA SER A 354 -1.71 3.33 7.52
C SER A 354 -1.18 3.94 6.21
N TYR A 355 0.13 4.12 6.08
CA TYR A 355 0.70 4.67 4.83
C TYR A 355 0.60 3.67 3.66
N LYS A 356 0.80 2.37 3.93
CA LYS A 356 0.52 1.31 2.95
C LYS A 356 -0.47 0.31 3.53
N GLN A 357 -1.13 -0.42 2.64
CA GLN A 357 -2.14 -1.41 2.98
C GLN A 357 -1.61 -2.50 3.93
N LEU A 358 -2.34 -2.75 5.03
CA LEU A 358 -2.08 -3.83 5.99
C LEU A 358 -2.96 -5.08 5.78
N ASN A 359 -3.98 -4.98 4.91
CA ASN A 359 -4.99 -6.01 4.63
C ASN A 359 -5.56 -6.65 5.91
N VAL A 360 -5.90 -5.81 6.89
CA VAL A 360 -6.58 -6.24 8.12
C VAL A 360 -8.09 -6.17 7.91
N GLY A 361 -8.60 -5.09 7.31
CA GLY A 361 -10.03 -4.87 7.08
C GLY A 361 -10.73 -4.31 8.33
N SER A 362 -11.78 -4.97 8.81
CA SER A 362 -12.57 -4.53 9.96
C SER A 362 -11.96 -4.92 11.32
N GLY A 363 -12.49 -4.37 12.41
CA GLY A 363 -12.14 -4.75 13.78
C GLY A 363 -12.50 -6.19 14.10
N THR A 364 -13.58 -6.72 13.52
CA THR A 364 -13.91 -8.16 13.59
C THR A 364 -12.79 -9.00 12.98
N ALA A 365 -12.29 -8.62 11.79
CA ALA A 365 -11.18 -9.32 11.17
C ALA A 365 -9.87 -9.15 11.96
N LEU A 366 -9.60 -7.96 12.49
CA LEU A 366 -8.47 -7.71 13.39
C LEU A 366 -8.52 -8.61 14.63
N ARG A 367 -9.71 -8.76 15.23
CA ARG A 367 -9.94 -9.67 16.35
C ARG A 367 -9.59 -11.10 15.93
N ASP A 368 -10.08 -11.60 14.79
CA ASP A 368 -9.81 -12.97 14.30
C ASP A 368 -8.32 -13.30 14.18
N LEU A 369 -7.50 -12.32 13.80
CA LEU A 369 -6.04 -12.48 13.72
C LEU A 369 -5.38 -12.73 15.08
N THR A 370 -6.12 -12.57 16.17
CA THR A 370 -5.65 -12.77 17.55
C THR A 370 -6.23 -14.02 18.22
N LEU A 371 -7.01 -14.83 17.49
CA LEU A 371 -7.67 -16.03 18.01
C LEU A 371 -6.68 -16.95 18.73
N GLY A 372 -7.04 -17.37 19.95
CA GLY A 372 -6.21 -18.22 20.80
C GLY A 372 -5.16 -17.47 21.63
N THR A 373 -5.09 -16.14 21.54
CA THR A 373 -4.22 -15.29 22.37
C THR A 373 -5.04 -14.48 23.38
N ALA A 374 -4.38 -13.91 24.40
CA ALA A 374 -5.05 -13.04 25.39
C ALA A 374 -5.74 -11.81 24.78
N GLU A 375 -5.36 -11.42 23.56
CA GLU A 375 -5.96 -10.27 22.85
C GLU A 375 -7.34 -10.58 22.27
N TRP A 376 -7.67 -11.86 22.05
CA TRP A 376 -8.95 -12.29 21.47
C TRP A 376 -10.16 -11.91 22.34
N ASP A 377 -9.96 -11.97 23.66
CA ASP A 377 -10.97 -11.69 24.70
C ASP A 377 -10.77 -10.32 25.36
N ALA A 378 -9.96 -9.45 24.75
CA ALA A 378 -9.68 -8.16 25.33
C ALA A 378 -10.95 -7.28 25.45
N PRO A 379 -11.07 -6.44 26.50
CA PRO A 379 -12.28 -5.63 26.74
C PRO A 379 -12.64 -4.67 25.61
N ARG A 380 -11.68 -4.29 24.76
CA ARG A 380 -11.86 -3.41 23.60
C ARG A 380 -12.95 -3.90 22.64
N TRP A 381 -13.13 -5.22 22.53
CA TRP A 381 -14.11 -5.81 21.59
C TRP A 381 -15.55 -5.76 22.08
N ASN A 382 -15.78 -5.32 23.33
CA ASN A 382 -17.10 -5.27 23.96
C ASN A 382 -17.57 -3.82 24.22
N GLU A 383 -16.92 -2.82 23.62
CA GLU A 383 -17.30 -1.41 23.79
C GLU A 383 -18.57 -1.09 22.97
N PRO A 384 -19.73 -0.82 23.60
CA PRO A 384 -20.98 -0.65 22.85
C PRO A 384 -20.99 0.61 21.97
N ALA A 385 -20.26 1.64 22.38
CA ALA A 385 -20.19 2.90 21.63
C ALA A 385 -19.23 2.82 20.42
N LEU A 386 -18.41 1.76 20.34
CA LEU A 386 -17.49 1.51 19.24
C LEU A 386 -17.28 0.00 19.05
N PRO A 387 -18.30 -0.71 18.53
CA PRO A 387 -18.22 -2.15 18.34
C PRO A 387 -17.18 -2.50 17.26
N PRO A 388 -16.66 -3.75 17.23
CA PRO A 388 -15.62 -4.17 16.28
C PRO A 388 -15.97 -3.93 14.80
N GLU A 389 -17.25 -3.99 14.45
CA GLU A 389 -17.77 -3.75 13.10
C GLU A 389 -17.57 -2.31 12.65
N ASN A 390 -17.44 -1.37 13.60
CA ASN A 390 -17.24 0.06 13.36
C ASN A 390 -15.76 0.47 13.41
N LEU A 391 -14.83 -0.48 13.56
CA LEU A 391 -13.39 -0.25 13.49
C LEU A 391 -12.90 -0.70 12.11
N PHE A 392 -12.08 0.12 11.45
CA PHE A 392 -11.44 -0.27 10.20
C PHE A 392 -9.95 0.08 10.21
N THR A 393 -9.13 -0.80 9.66
CA THR A 393 -7.75 -0.49 9.31
C THR A 393 -7.70 -0.24 7.81
N VAL A 394 -7.30 0.96 7.43
CA VAL A 394 -7.30 1.43 6.04
C VAL A 394 -5.94 1.96 5.63
N SER A 395 -5.66 1.94 4.34
CA SER A 395 -4.53 2.68 3.77
C SER A 395 -4.88 4.16 3.55
N ILE A 396 -3.87 5.01 3.43
CA ILE A 396 -4.05 6.42 3.08
C ILE A 396 -4.75 6.60 1.74
N ALA A 397 -4.54 5.71 0.77
CA ALA A 397 -5.23 5.72 -0.50
C ALA A 397 -6.75 5.52 -0.34
N GLU A 398 -7.16 4.65 0.58
CA GLU A 398 -8.58 4.43 0.89
C GLU A 398 -9.18 5.62 1.65
N LEU A 399 -8.42 6.26 2.56
CA LEU A 399 -8.87 7.50 3.20
C LEU A 399 -9.06 8.63 2.17
N GLU A 400 -8.13 8.81 1.23
CA GLU A 400 -8.25 9.81 0.17
C GLU A 400 -9.46 9.55 -0.71
N HIS A 401 -9.73 8.28 -1.04
CA HIS A 401 -10.93 7.91 -1.79
C HIS A 401 -12.21 8.19 -0.98
N LEU A 402 -12.23 7.89 0.32
CA LEU A 402 -13.35 8.25 1.20
C LEU A 402 -13.56 9.76 1.16
N CYS A 403 -12.49 10.54 1.34
CA CYS A 403 -12.56 11.99 1.31
C CYS A 403 -13.04 12.52 -0.05
N ALA A 404 -12.65 11.90 -1.15
CA ALA A 404 -13.12 12.25 -2.49
C ALA A 404 -14.64 12.04 -2.63
N VAL A 405 -15.19 10.93 -2.12
CA VAL A 405 -16.64 10.67 -2.09
C VAL A 405 -17.38 11.70 -1.23
N LEU A 406 -16.82 12.07 -0.08
CA LEU A 406 -17.40 13.10 0.79
C LEU A 406 -17.39 14.48 0.14
N ARG A 407 -16.29 14.85 -0.55
CA ARG A 407 -16.19 16.11 -1.30
C ARG A 407 -17.12 16.17 -2.51
N SER A 408 -17.53 15.04 -3.07
CA SER A 408 -18.56 15.02 -4.12
C SER A 408 -19.98 15.26 -3.59
N GLY A 409 -20.13 15.51 -2.28
CA GLY A 409 -21.40 15.88 -1.65
C GLY A 409 -22.16 14.71 -1.04
N VAL A 410 -21.60 13.51 -1.00
CA VAL A 410 -22.24 12.38 -0.30
C VAL A 410 -22.07 12.56 1.21
N PRO A 411 -23.14 12.53 2.02
CA PRO A 411 -23.05 12.68 3.47
C PRO A 411 -22.20 11.58 4.14
N LEU A 412 -21.43 11.95 5.17
CA LEU A 412 -20.56 11.04 5.91
C LEU A 412 -21.33 9.86 6.49
N VAL A 413 -22.48 10.14 7.12
CA VAL A 413 -23.34 9.12 7.72
C VAL A 413 -23.81 8.11 6.68
N ASP A 414 -24.23 8.54 5.49
CA ASP A 414 -24.71 7.67 4.41
C ASP A 414 -23.62 6.72 3.92
N VAL A 415 -22.39 7.23 3.74
CA VAL A 415 -21.26 6.40 3.31
C VAL A 415 -20.94 5.34 4.36
N LEU A 416 -20.85 5.74 5.64
CA LEU A 416 -20.52 4.83 6.74
C LEU A 416 -21.61 3.77 6.96
N GLN A 417 -22.88 4.17 6.97
CA GLN A 417 -24.01 3.24 7.10
C GLN A 417 -24.05 2.23 5.96
N ARG A 418 -23.80 2.68 4.71
CA ARG A 418 -23.74 1.77 3.56
C ARG A 418 -22.60 0.75 3.70
N ILE A 419 -21.41 1.17 4.14
CA ILE A 419 -20.28 0.27 4.37
C ILE A 419 -20.65 -0.79 5.42
N LEU A 420 -21.24 -0.37 6.54
CA LEU A 420 -21.65 -1.27 7.61
C LEU A 420 -22.72 -2.26 7.13
N ALA A 421 -23.78 -1.78 6.48
CA ALA A 421 -24.85 -2.63 5.94
C ALA A 421 -24.33 -3.63 4.90
N CYS A 422 -23.41 -3.21 4.01
CA CYS A 422 -22.80 -4.14 3.05
C CYS A 422 -21.97 -5.23 3.73
N ASN A 423 -21.33 -4.93 4.87
CA ASN A 423 -20.50 -5.88 5.61
C ASN A 423 -21.28 -6.86 6.50
N GLU A 424 -22.56 -6.60 6.76
CA GLU A 424 -23.46 -7.54 7.43
C GLU A 424 -23.85 -8.71 6.52
N VAL A 425 -23.82 -8.52 5.19
CA VAL A 425 -24.24 -9.52 4.20
C VAL A 425 -23.01 -10.14 3.52
N ALA A 426 -22.90 -11.47 3.56
CA ALA A 426 -21.72 -12.19 3.10
C ALA A 426 -21.37 -11.92 1.62
N GLU A 427 -22.38 -11.76 0.76
CA GLU A 427 -22.23 -11.52 -0.68
C GLU A 427 -21.75 -10.11 -1.03
N SER A 428 -21.99 -9.12 -0.16
CA SER A 428 -21.57 -7.73 -0.36
C SER A 428 -20.43 -7.29 0.57
N LYS A 429 -19.99 -8.19 1.47
CA LYS A 429 -18.89 -7.95 2.38
C LYS A 429 -17.60 -7.77 1.60
N ALA A 430 -16.85 -6.73 1.94
CA ALA A 430 -15.55 -6.47 1.36
C ALA A 430 -14.44 -6.64 2.39
N LEU A 431 -13.24 -6.99 1.91
CA LEU A 431 -12.06 -7.05 2.76
C LEU A 431 -11.49 -5.64 3.01
N LEU A 432 -11.48 -4.81 1.97
CA LEU A 432 -10.90 -3.47 1.99
C LEU A 432 -12.01 -2.42 1.91
N LEU A 433 -11.87 -1.33 2.67
CA LEU A 433 -12.85 -0.25 2.67
C LEU A 433 -12.98 0.37 1.27
N GLY A 434 -11.88 0.47 0.54
CA GLY A 434 -11.87 0.99 -0.84
C GLY A 434 -12.77 0.23 -1.81
N GLN A 435 -13.05 -1.06 -1.58
CA GLN A 435 -13.94 -1.85 -2.43
C GLN A 435 -15.40 -1.37 -2.34
N HIS A 436 -15.83 -0.88 -1.16
CA HIS A 436 -17.15 -0.24 -1.03
C HIS A 436 -17.21 1.11 -1.73
N LEU A 437 -16.08 1.83 -1.79
CA LEU A 437 -16.01 3.18 -2.34
C LEU A 437 -16.02 3.20 -3.87
N VAL A 438 -15.52 2.13 -4.52
CA VAL A 438 -15.49 2.00 -5.99
C VAL A 438 -16.87 2.23 -6.61
N GLY A 439 -17.95 1.81 -5.95
CA GLY A 439 -19.32 1.97 -6.43
C GLY A 439 -19.79 3.43 -6.58
N TYR A 440 -19.09 4.41 -6.00
CA TYR A 440 -19.40 5.83 -6.17
C TYR A 440 -18.81 6.42 -7.45
N GLY A 441 -17.82 5.77 -8.06
CA GLY A 441 -17.20 6.25 -9.31
C GLY A 441 -16.45 7.58 -9.17
N VAL A 442 -16.05 7.96 -7.95
CA VAL A 442 -15.34 9.22 -7.68
C VAL A 442 -13.89 8.90 -7.31
N SER A 443 -12.94 9.27 -8.17
CA SER A 443 -11.52 9.22 -7.85
C SER A 443 -10.92 10.61 -8.04
N GLN A 444 -10.58 11.27 -6.93
CA GLN A 444 -9.97 12.59 -6.95
C GLN A 444 -8.81 12.68 -5.98
N VAL A 445 -7.64 13.05 -6.51
CA VAL A 445 -6.47 13.43 -5.73
C VAL A 445 -6.80 14.65 -4.86
N PRO A 446 -6.47 14.64 -3.54
CA PRO A 446 -6.62 15.80 -2.66
C PRO A 446 -5.97 17.06 -3.23
N ASP A 447 -6.56 18.21 -2.99
CA ASP A 447 -6.12 19.48 -3.56
C ASP A 447 -4.72 19.88 -3.06
N CYS A 448 -4.43 19.63 -1.79
CA CYS A 448 -3.11 19.83 -1.20
C CYS A 448 -2.01 19.02 -1.92
N ALA A 449 -2.28 17.75 -2.21
CA ALA A 449 -1.36 16.87 -2.92
C ALA A 449 -1.25 17.24 -4.41
N ARG A 450 -2.38 17.60 -5.03
CA ARG A 450 -2.43 18.09 -6.42
C ARG A 450 -1.60 19.37 -6.62
N ALA A 451 -1.65 20.29 -5.66
CA ALA A 451 -0.85 21.50 -5.70
C ALA A 451 0.66 21.20 -5.64
N ALA A 452 1.06 20.22 -4.81
CA ALA A 452 2.46 19.81 -4.67
C ALA A 452 3.01 19.20 -5.99
N ILE A 453 2.27 18.28 -6.61
CA ILE A 453 2.72 17.67 -7.88
C ILE A 453 2.75 18.68 -9.03
N SER A 454 1.82 19.65 -9.04
CA SER A 454 1.81 20.72 -10.04
C SER A 454 3.08 21.55 -9.96
N ARG A 455 3.52 21.89 -8.74
CA ARG A 455 4.81 22.58 -8.52
C ARG A 455 6.00 21.76 -9.04
N VAL A 456 6.00 20.43 -8.84
CA VAL A 456 7.03 19.53 -9.39
C VAL A 456 7.06 19.56 -10.92
N CYS A 457 5.89 19.53 -11.57
CA CYS A 457 5.78 19.50 -13.03
C CYS A 457 6.13 20.84 -13.70
N GLN A 458 5.86 21.97 -13.03
CA GLN A 458 6.04 23.33 -13.59
C GLN A 458 7.47 23.86 -13.54
N THR A 459 8.34 23.26 -12.72
CA THR A 459 9.74 23.72 -12.63
C THR A 459 10.59 22.95 -13.63
N PRO A 460 11.24 23.64 -14.59
CA PRO A 460 12.13 23.00 -15.55
C PRO A 460 13.36 22.37 -14.89
#